data_AF-A0A2N8NPE3-F1
#
_entry.id   AF-A0A2N8NPE3-F1
#
_cell.length_a   1.000
_cell.length_b   1.000
_cell.length_c   1.000
_cell.angle_alpha   90.00
_cell.angle_beta   90.00
_cell.angle_gamma   90.00
#
_symmetry.space_group_name_H-M   'P 1'
#
loop_
_entity.id
_entity.type
_entity.pdbx_description
1 polymer ?
#
loop_
_entity_poly.entity_id
_entity_poly.type
_entity_poly.pdbx_seq_one_letter_code
_entity_poly.pdbx_strand_id
1 'polypeptide(L)' 'MRHEDRHEDEDDRPPLFTRRRYGSRWVYNDRNPGGLALIVIAPVVAVGVLLLLSYGSPR' A
#
# COMPACT_ATOMS: atom_id res chain seq x y z
N MET A 1 -15.43 14.04 -22.63
CA MET A 1 -14.75 14.66 -21.47
C MET A 1 -14.67 13.59 -20.41
N ARG A 2 -13.46 13.09 -20.12
CA ARG A 2 -13.23 11.91 -19.25
C ARG A 2 -13.12 12.42 -17.82
N HIS A 3 -14.05 12.01 -16.96
CA HIS A 3 -13.95 12.22 -15.52
C HIS A 3 -12.67 11.52 -15.04
N GLU A 4 -11.69 12.30 -14.65
CA GLU A 4 -10.60 11.83 -13.81
C GLU A 4 -11.10 11.99 -12.39
N ASP A 5 -11.46 10.86 -11.77
CA ASP A 5 -11.76 10.76 -10.35
C ASP A 5 -10.48 11.11 -9.56
N ARG A 6 -10.21 12.41 -9.41
CA ARG A 6 -9.25 12.87 -8.40
C ARG A 6 -9.94 12.73 -7.06
N HIS A 7 -9.50 11.70 -6.33
CA HIS A 7 -9.69 11.61 -4.90
C HIS A 7 -9.00 12.82 -4.24
N GLU A 8 -9.74 13.92 -4.10
CA GLU A 8 -9.31 15.14 -3.42
C GLU A 8 -9.16 14.96 -1.89
N ASP A 9 -9.39 13.75 -1.37
CA ASP A 9 -9.21 13.39 0.04
C ASP A 9 -7.76 12.95 0.38
N GLU A 10 -6.85 12.90 -0.58
CA GLU A 10 -5.46 12.41 -0.41
C GLU A 10 -4.45 13.52 -0.02
N ASP A 11 -4.87 14.80 0.04
CA ASP A 11 -3.97 15.94 0.23
C ASP A 11 -3.38 16.08 1.65
N ASP A 12 -3.97 15.44 2.66
CA ASP A 12 -3.41 15.46 4.03
C ASP A 12 -2.33 14.40 4.26
N ARG A 13 -2.21 13.39 3.38
CA ARG A 13 -1.23 12.30 3.54
C ARG A 13 -0.20 12.33 2.44
N PRO A 14 1.11 12.36 2.78
CA PRO A 14 2.15 12.30 1.76
C PRO A 14 2.00 11.03 0.91
N PRO A 15 2.21 11.11 -0.41
CA PRO A 15 2.02 9.97 -1.32
C PRO A 15 2.94 8.81 -0.93
N LEU A 16 2.47 7.57 -1.04
CA LEU A 16 3.23 6.35 -0.69
C LEU A 16 4.55 6.22 -1.44
N PHE A 17 4.50 6.52 -2.74
CA PHE A 17 5.65 6.52 -3.62
C PHE A 17 5.86 7.91 -4.17
N THR A 18 7.10 8.35 -4.17
CA THR A 18 7.51 9.60 -4.79
C THR A 18 8.44 9.33 -5.96
N ARG A 19 8.29 10.09 -7.04
CA ARG A 19 9.19 10.02 -8.18
C ARG A 19 10.43 10.84 -7.87
N ARG A 20 11.63 10.25 -8.06
CA ARG A 20 12.87 11.02 -7.93
C ARG A 20 12.90 12.17 -8.95
N ARG A 21 13.20 13.39 -8.51
CA ARG A 21 13.13 14.65 -9.29
C ARG A 21 13.77 14.62 -10.69
N TYR A 22 14.75 13.74 -10.92
CA TYR A 22 15.46 13.58 -12.19
C TYR A 22 15.54 12.12 -12.68
N GLY A 23 14.64 11.24 -12.23
CA GLY A 23 14.63 9.83 -12.62
C GLY A 23 13.24 9.30 -12.97
N SER A 24 13.20 8.19 -13.72
CA SER A 24 11.99 7.37 -13.90
C SER A 24 11.73 6.44 -12.70
N ARG A 25 12.62 6.44 -11.70
CA ARG A 25 12.53 5.53 -10.55
C ARG A 25 11.57 6.07 -9.51
N TRP A 26 10.54 5.28 -9.23
CA TRP A 26 9.66 5.42 -8.08
C TRP A 26 10.39 4.92 -6.83
N VAL A 27 10.39 5.75 -5.79
CA VAL A 27 11.00 5.44 -4.50
C VAL A 27 9.93 5.58 -3.44
N TYR A 28 10.02 4.76 -2.40
CA TYR A 28 9.15 4.91 -1.24
C TYR A 28 9.34 6.29 -0.59
N ASN A 29 8.26 6.88 -0.11
CA ASN A 29 8.28 8.19 0.53
C ASN A 29 8.31 8.04 2.06
N ASP A 30 9.47 8.31 2.66
CA ASP A 30 9.68 8.24 4.11
C ASP A 30 8.75 9.16 4.93
N ARG A 31 8.07 10.11 4.27
CA ARG A 31 7.09 11.00 4.92
C ARG A 31 5.75 10.32 5.22
N ASN A 32 5.47 9.13 4.68
CA ASN A 32 4.19 8.41 4.89
C ASN A 32 4.35 7.11 5.69
N PRO A 33 4.73 7.16 6.98
CA PRO A 33 5.02 5.97 7.79
C PRO A 33 3.81 5.03 7.93
N GLY A 34 2.58 5.57 7.95
CA GLY A 34 1.36 4.75 7.99
C GLY A 34 1.18 3.92 6.72
N GLY A 35 1.57 4.50 5.59
CA GLY A 35 1.63 3.81 4.32
C GLY A 35 2.62 2.65 4.26
N LEU A 36 3.80 2.82 4.83
CA LEU A 36 4.77 1.72 4.98
C LEU A 36 4.19 0.60 5.82
N ALA A 37 3.59 0.97 6.96
CA ALA A 37 3.03 0.02 7.90
C ALA A 37 1.99 -0.87 7.21
N LEU A 38 1.12 -0.30 6.38
CA LEU A 38 0.15 -1.08 5.61
C LEU A 38 0.81 -2.01 4.58
N ILE A 39 1.83 -1.54 3.87
CA ILE A 39 2.58 -2.36 2.90
C ILE A 39 3.24 -3.57 3.58
N VAL A 40 3.70 -3.42 4.83
CA VAL A 40 4.33 -4.51 5.60
C VAL A 40 3.29 -5.41 6.26
N ILE A 41 2.25 -4.85 6.86
CA ILE A 41 1.22 -5.60 7.60
C ILE A 41 0.35 -6.43 6.65
N ALA A 42 -0.01 -5.89 5.49
CA ALA A 42 -0.89 -6.56 4.54
C ALA A 42 -0.42 -7.98 4.13
N PRO A 43 0.82 -8.21 3.68
CA PRO A 43 1.28 -9.55 3.34
C PRO A 43 1.36 -10.47 4.56
N VAL A 44 1.72 -9.96 5.74
CA VAL A 44 1.76 -10.75 6.98
C VAL A 44 0.37 -11.25 7.34
N VAL A 45 -0.62 -10.36 7.30
CA VAL A 45 -2.03 -10.71 7.54
C VAL A 45 -2.53 -11.68 6.47
N ALA A 46 -2.23 -11.44 5.19
CA ALA A 46 -2.63 -12.31 4.10
C ALA A 46 -2.08 -13.74 4.27
N VAL A 47 -0.79 -13.88 4.59
CA VAL A 47 -0.17 -15.19 4.86
C VAL A 47 -0.77 -15.81 6.12
N GLY A 48 -0.95 -15.05 7.20
CA GLY A 48 -1.55 -15.54 8.44
C GLY A 48 -2.96 -16.09 8.22
N VAL A 49 -3.80 -15.37 7.47
CA VAL A 49 -5.16 -15.80 7.12
C VAL A 49 -5.12 -17.03 6.21
N LEU A 50 -4.24 -17.05 5.20
CA LEU A 50 -4.11 -18.19 4.31
C LEU A 50 -3.71 -19.45 5.06
N LEU A 51 -2.74 -19.35 5.97
CA LEU A 51 -2.32 -20.46 6.83
C LEU A 51 -3.46 -20.89 7.75
N LEU A 52 -4.15 -19.95 8.39
CA LEU A 52 -5.29 -20.25 9.27
C LEU A 52 -6.38 -21.03 8.54
N LEU A 53 -6.73 -20.63 7.32
CA LEU A 53 -7.70 -21.34 6.49
C LEU A 53 -7.17 -22.72 6.05
N SER A 54 -5.88 -22.81 5.75
CA SER A 54 -5.26 -24.07 5.32
C SER A 54 -5.18 -25.11 6.44
N TYR A 55 -4.87 -24.68 7.67
CA TYR A 55 -4.82 -25.56 8.85
C TYR A 55 -6.19 -25.82 9.46
N GLY A 56 -7.13 -24.87 9.32
CA GLY A 56 -8.50 -24.98 9.82
C GLY A 56 -9.48 -25.65 8.86
N SER A 57 -9.03 -26.13 7.69
CA SER A 57 -9.82 -26.95 6.77
C SER A 57 -9.54 -28.42 7.07
N PRO A 58 -10.35 -29.10 7.91
CA PRO A 58 -10.23 -30.53 8.08
C PRO A 58 -10.67 -31.15 6.76
N ARG A 59 -9.83 -31.99 6.18
CA ARG A 59 -10.23 -32.84 5.05
C ARG A 59 -11.33 -33.81 5.46
#